data_AF-A0A5C7ZJ95-F1
#
_entry.id   AF-A0A5C7ZJ95-F1
#
_cell.length_a   1.000
_cell.length_b   1.000
_cell.length_c   1.000
_cell.angle_alpha   90.00
_cell.angle_beta   90.00
_cell.angle_gamma   90.00
#
_symmetry.space_group_name_H-M   'P 1'
#
loop_
_entity.id
_entity.type
_entity.pdbx_description
1 polymer ?
#
loop_
_entity_poly.entity_id
_entity_poly.type
_entity_poly.pdbx_seq_one_letter_code
_entity_poly.pdbx_strand_id
1 'polypeptide(L)'
;GARPARPWTLAAWGFLTLGIAFGSWWAYYELGWGGWWFWDPVENASFMPWLVGTALIHSLAVTEKRGSFKNWTVLLAISAFSLSLLGTFLVRSGVLTSVHAFATDPRRGIFILIFLVLVIGLSLVLFAWRAPKVGLGGRFGLISRESALLTNNVLLVVSCGTVLLGTLYPLLIDALGAGKISVGPPYFNAVFVPVMTPILFLMGIAPFARWKEASLPEIMRTVKWALIAGVLVAIALPLIYGKWTALTALGIFFAVWIVATALINFGERVQNTRAGRSFVAAATSQPRSFVGMHVAHIGIAVFVVGVTMVSSFQDEKDVKLAPGQSVDVAGYHFTFNGVREVEGPNYIAARGDFDLAVNGKFVRKMNPEKRNYHSSQMPMTEAAIDTGLLRDVYVSLGEPIDRDKPEGEWAVRVYYKPFVDWIWGGCGLMALGGLLAMLDRRYRVKARARDNLPAGTQQA
;
A
#
# COMPACT_ATOMS: atom_id res chain seq x y z
N GLY A 1 25.85 -2.21 10.03
CA GLY A 1 25.61 -3.66 10.22
C GLY A 1 24.12 -3.96 10.13
N ALA A 2 23.72 -5.12 9.62
CA ALA A 2 22.30 -5.42 9.32
C ALA A 2 21.38 -5.48 10.56
N ARG A 3 21.90 -5.93 11.71
CA ARG A 3 21.10 -6.18 12.92
C ARG A 3 20.60 -4.91 13.63
N PRO A 4 21.41 -3.84 13.79
CA PRO A 4 20.91 -2.54 14.25
C PRO A 4 20.05 -1.81 13.21
N ALA A 5 20.30 -2.02 11.91
CA ALA A 5 19.57 -1.33 10.84
C ALA A 5 18.09 -1.77 10.75
N ARG A 6 17.81 -3.05 11.02
CA ARG A 6 16.48 -3.63 10.82
C ARG A 6 15.34 -2.96 11.61
N PRO A 7 15.45 -2.67 12.91
CA PRO A 7 14.42 -1.92 13.64
C PRO A 7 14.13 -0.54 13.00
N TRP A 8 15.16 0.21 12.59
CA TRP A 8 15.00 1.51 11.93
C TRP A 8 14.34 1.38 10.56
N THR A 9 14.72 0.36 9.77
CA THR A 9 14.05 0.09 8.50
C THR A 9 12.58 -0.28 8.70
N LEU A 10 12.24 -1.08 9.70
CA LEU A 10 10.86 -1.43 10.02
C LEU A 10 10.05 -0.21 10.48
N ALA A 11 10.64 0.68 11.27
CA ALA A 11 10.01 1.94 11.67
C ALA A 11 9.72 2.82 10.46
N ALA A 12 10.73 3.09 9.63
CA ALA A 12 10.58 3.91 8.43
C ALA A 12 9.54 3.33 7.46
N TRP A 13 9.58 2.01 7.23
CA TRP A 13 8.59 1.32 6.39
C TRP A 13 7.19 1.36 6.98
N GLY A 14 7.04 1.21 8.30
CA GLY A 14 5.74 1.30 8.98
C GLY A 14 5.12 2.69 8.87
N PHE A 15 5.90 3.74 9.14
CA PHE A 15 5.45 5.13 8.95
C PHE A 15 5.12 5.44 7.50
N LEU A 16 5.92 4.97 6.54
CA LEU A 16 5.63 5.15 5.12
C LEU A 16 4.35 4.42 4.71
N THR A 17 4.13 3.19 5.18
CA THR A 17 2.89 2.42 4.94
C THR A 17 1.67 3.17 5.45
N LEU A 18 1.73 3.71 6.67
CA LEU A 18 0.64 4.51 7.24
C LEU A 18 0.47 5.83 6.49
N GLY A 19 1.56 6.52 6.14
CA GLY A 19 1.49 7.78 5.38
C GLY A 19 0.82 7.62 4.02
N ILE A 20 1.14 6.55 3.28
CA ILE A 20 0.48 6.21 2.02
C ILE A 20 -1.00 5.91 2.25
N ALA A 21 -1.32 5.09 3.25
CA ALA A 21 -2.70 4.73 3.56
C ALA A 21 -3.55 5.94 3.98
N PHE A 22 -3.03 6.81 4.85
CA PHE A 22 -3.71 8.03 5.25
C PHE A 22 -3.87 9.01 4.09
N GLY A 23 -2.86 9.14 3.22
CA GLY A 23 -2.98 9.96 2.01
C GLY A 23 -4.08 9.47 1.07
N SER A 24 -4.14 8.16 0.83
CA SER A 24 -5.19 7.50 0.04
C SER A 24 -6.58 7.66 0.68
N TRP A 25 -6.70 7.45 1.99
CA TRP A 25 -7.95 7.66 2.73
C TRP A 25 -8.40 9.12 2.61
N TRP A 26 -7.50 10.06 2.88
CA TRP A 26 -7.81 11.49 2.82
C TRP A 26 -8.29 11.89 1.42
N ALA A 27 -7.60 11.46 0.37
CA ALA A 27 -7.97 11.70 -1.02
C ALA A 27 -9.37 11.16 -1.36
N TYR A 28 -9.73 10.00 -0.81
CA TYR A 28 -11.05 9.39 -0.98
C TYR A 28 -12.17 10.24 -0.36
N TYR A 29 -11.92 10.97 0.73
CA TYR A 29 -12.92 11.86 1.37
C TYR A 29 -13.01 13.25 0.72
N GLU A 30 -11.91 13.74 0.15
CA GLU A 30 -11.71 15.18 -0.12
C GLU A 30 -11.65 15.55 -1.61
N LEU A 31 -11.59 14.57 -2.52
CA LEU A 31 -11.45 14.85 -3.95
C LEU A 31 -12.73 14.62 -4.75
N GLY A 32 -13.80 14.13 -4.13
CA GLY A 32 -15.11 14.08 -4.77
C GLY A 32 -15.30 13.06 -5.91
N TRP A 33 -14.25 12.35 -6.34
CA TRP A 33 -14.29 11.38 -7.46
C TRP A 33 -14.42 9.91 -7.02
N GLY A 34 -14.45 9.64 -5.71
CA GLY A 34 -14.73 8.32 -5.15
C GLY A 34 -13.62 7.28 -5.31
N GLY A 35 -12.45 7.59 -5.86
CA GLY A 35 -11.36 6.62 -5.92
C GLY A 35 -10.39 6.70 -4.75
N TRP A 36 -9.63 5.61 -4.57
CA TRP A 36 -8.66 5.45 -3.48
C TRP A 36 -7.20 5.48 -3.97
N TRP A 37 -6.97 5.34 -5.28
CA TRP A 37 -5.65 5.37 -5.91
C TRP A 37 -5.79 5.70 -7.40
N PHE A 38 -4.99 6.64 -7.91
CA PHE A 38 -5.06 7.13 -9.28
C PHE A 38 -3.80 6.85 -10.11
N TRP A 39 -2.74 6.31 -9.50
CA TRP A 39 -1.41 6.19 -10.12
C TRP A 39 -0.82 7.53 -10.55
N ASP A 40 -1.15 8.60 -9.84
CA ASP A 40 -0.58 9.91 -10.15
C ASP A 40 0.88 10.01 -9.67
N PRO A 41 1.66 10.98 -10.17
CA PRO A 41 3.07 11.11 -9.80
C PRO A 41 3.38 11.23 -8.31
N VAL A 42 2.51 11.87 -7.52
CA VAL A 42 2.69 12.07 -6.08
C VAL A 42 2.47 10.76 -5.32
N GLU A 43 1.40 10.03 -5.66
CA GLU A 43 1.16 8.67 -5.19
C GLU A 43 2.34 7.75 -5.54
N ASN A 44 2.76 7.73 -6.80
CA ASN A 44 3.88 6.89 -7.29
C ASN A 44 5.20 7.23 -6.60
N ALA A 45 5.48 8.52 -6.36
CA ALA A 45 6.66 9.00 -5.65
C ALA A 45 6.78 8.42 -4.24
N SER A 46 5.66 8.24 -3.54
CA SER A 46 5.63 7.61 -2.22
C SER A 46 5.72 6.08 -2.28
N PHE A 47 5.18 5.47 -3.34
CA PHE A 47 5.10 4.01 -3.50
C PHE A 47 6.44 3.36 -3.87
N MET A 48 7.24 4.01 -4.71
CA MET A 48 8.57 3.51 -5.12
C MET A 48 9.52 3.20 -3.95
N PRO A 49 9.77 4.13 -2.99
CA PRO A 49 10.59 3.81 -1.83
C PRO A 49 9.96 2.75 -0.92
N TRP A 50 8.62 2.60 -0.91
CA TRP A 50 7.95 1.52 -0.17
C TRP A 50 8.26 0.14 -0.77
N LEU A 51 8.26 -0.01 -2.10
CA LEU A 51 8.62 -1.26 -2.78
C LEU A 51 10.06 -1.67 -2.47
N VAL A 52 11.00 -0.73 -2.63
CA VAL A 52 12.44 -0.97 -2.34
C VAL A 52 12.69 -1.17 -0.84
N GLY A 53 11.97 -0.45 0.02
CA GLY A 53 12.00 -0.64 1.47
C GLY A 53 11.50 -2.02 1.90
N THR A 54 10.45 -2.52 1.24
CA THR A 54 9.94 -3.88 1.46
C THR A 54 10.99 -4.91 1.05
N ALA A 55 11.65 -4.73 -0.10
CA ALA A 55 12.78 -5.57 -0.51
C ALA A 55 13.90 -5.53 0.55
N LEU A 56 14.28 -4.34 1.02
CA LEU A 56 15.31 -4.14 2.03
C LEU A 56 15.03 -4.90 3.34
N ILE A 57 13.79 -4.88 3.85
CA ILE A 57 13.42 -5.63 5.08
C ILE A 57 13.65 -7.13 4.90
N HIS A 58 13.34 -7.67 3.73
CA HIS A 58 13.55 -9.08 3.40
C HIS A 58 15.03 -9.39 3.18
N SER A 59 15.77 -8.53 2.50
CA SER A 59 17.22 -8.65 2.32
C SER A 59 17.96 -8.67 3.67
N LEU A 60 17.61 -7.74 4.57
CA LEU A 60 18.14 -7.69 5.93
C LEU A 60 17.89 -8.97 6.72
N ALA A 61 16.79 -9.71 6.43
CA ALA A 61 16.51 -10.98 7.09
C ALA A 61 17.57 -12.03 6.72
N VAL A 62 17.92 -12.10 5.44
CA VAL A 62 18.95 -13.00 4.92
C VAL A 62 20.32 -12.59 5.43
N THR A 63 20.64 -11.29 5.40
CA THR A 63 21.93 -10.80 5.90
C THR A 63 22.11 -11.03 7.39
N GLU A 64 21.06 -10.85 8.21
CA GLU A 64 21.13 -11.13 9.65
C GLU A 64 21.29 -12.63 9.94
N LYS A 65 20.63 -13.50 9.16
CA LYS A 65 20.61 -14.96 9.43
C LYS A 65 21.75 -15.74 8.79
N ARG A 66 22.22 -15.33 7.61
CA ARG A 66 23.15 -16.10 6.77
C ARG A 66 24.44 -15.33 6.44
N GLY A 67 24.47 -14.02 6.70
CA GLY A 67 25.60 -13.17 6.31
C GLY A 67 25.75 -12.95 4.80
N SER A 68 24.80 -13.45 3.98
CA SER A 68 24.72 -13.21 2.54
C SER A 68 23.99 -11.91 2.21
N PHE A 69 24.03 -11.48 0.95
CA PHE A 69 23.36 -10.28 0.42
C PHE A 69 23.84 -8.94 0.98
N LYS A 70 25.00 -8.87 1.63
CA LYS A 70 25.49 -7.62 2.23
C LYS A 70 25.53 -6.45 1.24
N ASN A 71 26.11 -6.64 0.05
CA ASN A 71 26.17 -5.60 -0.98
C ASN A 71 24.77 -5.22 -1.50
N TRP A 72 23.93 -6.22 -1.75
CA TRP A 72 22.56 -6.01 -2.20
C TRP A 72 21.71 -5.24 -1.17
N THR A 73 21.82 -5.59 0.11
CA THR A 73 21.17 -4.86 1.22
C THR A 73 21.62 -3.40 1.28
N VAL A 74 22.93 -3.12 1.13
CA VAL A 74 23.43 -1.74 1.13
C VAL A 74 22.89 -0.98 -0.08
N LEU A 75 22.89 -1.59 -1.27
CA LEU A 75 22.35 -0.98 -2.47
C LEU A 75 20.87 -0.65 -2.31
N LEU A 76 20.06 -1.58 -1.80
CA LEU A 76 18.63 -1.34 -1.51
C LEU A 76 18.42 -0.21 -0.51
N ALA A 77 19.28 -0.09 0.51
CA ALA A 77 19.20 1.00 1.48
C ALA A 77 19.51 2.36 0.84
N ILE A 78 20.54 2.43 0.00
CA ILE A 78 20.86 3.63 -0.78
C ILE A 78 19.67 3.96 -1.70
N SER A 79 19.20 2.99 -2.49
CA SER A 79 18.09 3.18 -3.43
C SER A 79 16.79 3.63 -2.75
N ALA A 80 16.40 3.03 -1.62
CA ALA A 80 15.19 3.45 -0.89
C ALA A 80 15.31 4.92 -0.42
N PHE A 81 16.47 5.30 0.09
CA PHE A 81 16.73 6.68 0.50
C PHE A 81 16.74 7.64 -0.72
N SER A 82 17.44 7.27 -1.79
CA SER A 82 17.46 8.01 -3.06
C SER A 82 16.07 8.25 -3.63
N LEU A 83 15.21 7.23 -3.62
CA LEU A 83 13.83 7.33 -4.11
C LEU A 83 12.97 8.24 -3.24
N SER A 84 13.20 8.28 -1.92
CA SER A 84 12.50 9.24 -1.03
C SER A 84 12.88 10.70 -1.34
N LEU A 85 14.16 10.95 -1.66
CA LEU A 85 14.61 12.28 -2.11
C LEU A 85 14.06 12.62 -3.49
N LEU A 86 14.05 11.65 -4.42
CA LEU A 86 13.45 11.82 -5.74
C LEU A 86 11.97 12.16 -5.62
N GLY A 87 11.22 11.47 -4.76
CA GLY A 87 9.82 11.78 -4.51
C GLY A 87 9.64 13.22 -4.02
N THR A 88 10.48 13.68 -3.10
CA THR A 88 10.47 15.08 -2.63
C THR A 88 10.69 16.07 -3.78
N PHE A 89 11.64 15.77 -4.68
CA PHE A 89 11.87 16.56 -5.89
C PHE A 89 10.64 16.58 -6.80
N LEU A 90 10.05 15.42 -7.12
CA LEU A 90 8.91 15.32 -8.04
C LEU A 90 7.70 16.11 -7.52
N VAL A 91 7.43 16.06 -6.21
CA VAL A 91 6.25 16.72 -5.61
C VAL A 91 6.45 18.23 -5.44
N ARG A 92 7.70 18.71 -5.25
CA ARG A 92 7.96 20.12 -4.90
C ARG A 92 8.52 20.98 -6.04
N SER A 93 9.10 20.37 -7.07
CA SER A 93 9.72 21.09 -8.19
C SER A 93 8.71 21.75 -9.14
N GLY A 94 7.46 21.26 -9.17
CA GLY A 94 6.47 21.66 -10.17
C GLY A 94 6.74 21.08 -11.57
N VAL A 95 7.64 20.09 -11.67
CA VAL A 95 8.03 19.49 -12.96
C VAL A 95 6.97 18.54 -13.52
N LEU A 96 6.06 18.05 -12.67
CA LEU A 96 4.93 17.19 -13.06
C LEU A 96 3.62 17.86 -12.67
N THR A 97 2.60 17.72 -13.51
CA THR A 97 1.23 18.08 -13.15
C THR A 97 0.61 16.95 -12.34
N SER A 98 0.20 17.25 -11.11
CA SER A 98 -0.54 16.32 -10.25
C SER A 98 -1.63 17.07 -9.49
N VAL A 99 -2.77 16.40 -9.30
CA VAL A 99 -3.88 16.87 -8.46
C VAL A 99 -3.50 16.95 -6.97
N HIS A 100 -2.46 16.22 -6.56
CA HIS A 100 -1.95 16.19 -5.19
C HIS A 100 -0.72 17.10 -5.00
N ALA A 101 -0.34 17.88 -6.01
CA ALA A 101 0.80 18.81 -5.89
C ALA A 101 0.37 20.10 -5.19
N PHE A 102 0.91 20.34 -4.00
CA PHE A 102 0.69 21.57 -3.23
C PHE A 102 2.01 22.35 -3.06
N ALA A 103 1.95 23.67 -3.27
CA ALA A 103 3.07 24.60 -3.10
C ALA A 103 4.33 24.25 -3.93
N THR A 104 4.22 24.39 -5.26
CA THR A 104 5.32 24.24 -6.22
C THR A 104 6.22 25.48 -6.27
N ASP A 105 7.52 25.30 -6.11
CA ASP A 105 8.52 26.37 -6.23
C ASP A 105 9.74 25.86 -7.04
N PRO A 106 9.89 26.28 -8.32
CA PRO A 106 10.98 25.83 -9.18
C PRO A 106 12.37 26.08 -8.60
N ARG A 107 12.56 27.15 -7.81
CA ARG A 107 13.87 27.45 -7.19
C ARG A 107 14.22 26.42 -6.12
N ARG A 108 13.24 25.99 -5.32
CA ARG A 108 13.42 24.87 -4.37
C ARG A 108 13.68 23.57 -5.11
N GLY A 109 13.04 23.35 -6.25
CA GLY A 109 13.28 22.19 -7.13
C GLY A 109 14.75 22.04 -7.52
N ILE A 110 15.40 23.13 -7.95
CA ILE A 110 16.83 23.11 -8.33
C ILE A 110 17.73 22.76 -7.14
N PHE A 111 17.48 23.35 -5.97
CA PHE A 111 18.25 23.03 -4.75
C PHE A 111 18.13 21.54 -4.39
N ILE A 112 16.91 20.99 -4.42
CA ILE A 112 16.68 19.57 -4.15
C ILE A 112 17.38 18.70 -5.19
N LEU A 113 17.38 19.09 -6.47
CA LEU A 113 18.06 18.35 -7.53
C LEU A 113 19.58 18.28 -7.32
N ILE A 114 20.22 19.41 -7.00
CA ILE A 114 21.67 19.45 -6.68
C ILE A 114 21.97 18.56 -5.47
N PHE A 115 21.17 18.71 -4.40
CA PHE A 115 21.30 17.88 -3.21
C PHE A 115 21.15 16.39 -3.52
N LEU A 116 20.19 16.02 -4.36
CA LEU A 116 19.94 14.66 -4.80
C LEU A 116 21.14 14.10 -5.58
N VAL A 117 21.67 14.84 -6.55
CA VAL A 117 22.86 14.42 -7.32
C VAL A 117 24.05 14.20 -6.40
N LEU A 118 24.30 15.12 -5.46
CA LEU A 118 25.42 15.02 -4.51
C LEU A 118 25.29 13.81 -3.60
N VAL A 119 24.13 13.63 -2.95
CA VAL A 119 23.95 12.58 -1.96
C VAL A 119 23.88 11.19 -2.60
N ILE A 120 23.18 11.05 -3.73
CA ILE A 120 23.13 9.79 -4.48
C ILE A 120 24.51 9.47 -5.05
N GLY A 121 25.14 10.43 -5.72
CA GLY A 121 26.46 10.27 -6.31
C GLY A 121 27.51 9.84 -5.28
N LEU A 122 27.60 10.57 -4.16
CA LEU A 122 28.54 10.24 -3.08
C LEU A 122 28.25 8.85 -2.47
N SER A 123 26.98 8.51 -2.25
CA SER A 123 26.59 7.21 -1.71
C SER A 123 26.98 6.04 -2.63
N LEU A 124 26.76 6.20 -3.95
CA LEU A 124 27.12 5.20 -4.96
C LEU A 124 28.64 5.08 -5.14
N VAL A 125 29.37 6.19 -5.12
CA VAL A 125 30.85 6.19 -5.16
C VAL A 125 31.42 5.47 -3.93
N LEU A 126 30.92 5.80 -2.73
CA LEU A 126 31.33 5.12 -1.50
C LEU A 126 30.99 3.62 -1.54
N PHE A 127 29.83 3.25 -2.07
CA PHE A 127 29.45 1.86 -2.29
C PHE A 127 30.41 1.17 -3.23
N ALA A 128 30.68 1.74 -4.42
CA ALA A 128 31.60 1.16 -5.40
C ALA A 128 33.00 0.95 -4.83
N TRP A 129 33.50 1.87 -4.00
CA TRP A 129 34.80 1.75 -3.36
C TRP A 129 34.83 0.67 -2.26
N ARG A 130 33.75 0.51 -1.49
CA ARG A 130 33.70 -0.43 -0.36
C ARG A 130 33.22 -1.83 -0.75
N ALA A 131 32.41 -1.97 -1.80
CA ALA A 131 31.77 -3.23 -2.19
C ALA A 131 32.73 -4.41 -2.41
N PRO A 132 33.94 -4.23 -3.01
CA PRO A 132 34.90 -5.34 -3.17
C PRO A 132 35.42 -5.91 -1.84
N LYS A 133 35.41 -5.10 -0.76
CA LYS A 133 35.86 -5.51 0.58
C LYS A 133 34.79 -6.28 1.36
N VAL A 134 33.58 -6.40 0.80
CA VAL A 134 32.45 -7.08 1.44
C VAL A 134 32.35 -8.50 0.89
N GLY A 135 32.62 -9.49 1.74
CA GLY A 135 32.57 -10.90 1.33
C GLY A 135 31.24 -11.34 0.73
N LEU A 136 31.28 -12.25 -0.24
CA LEU A 136 30.16 -12.72 -1.07
C LEU A 136 29.05 -13.48 -0.31
N GLY A 137 29.31 -13.90 0.93
CA GLY A 137 28.38 -14.71 1.73
C GLY A 137 28.47 -16.21 1.43
N GLY A 138 27.62 -17.01 2.07
CA GLY A 138 27.59 -18.46 1.88
C GLY A 138 26.78 -18.89 0.65
N ARG A 139 27.18 -20.01 0.02
CA ARG A 139 26.44 -20.65 -1.09
C ARG A 139 25.07 -21.15 -0.61
N PHE A 140 24.08 -21.11 -1.50
CA PHE A 140 22.72 -21.62 -1.31
C PHE A 140 22.20 -22.21 -2.63
N GLY A 141 21.32 -23.21 -2.55
CA GLY A 141 20.72 -23.89 -3.70
C GLY A 141 19.62 -23.09 -4.36
N LEU A 142 19.27 -23.46 -5.60
CA LEU A 142 18.21 -22.79 -6.39
C LEU A 142 16.86 -22.81 -5.68
N ILE A 143 16.52 -23.92 -5.03
CA ILE A 143 15.34 -24.03 -4.16
C ILE A 143 15.79 -23.87 -2.72
N SER A 144 15.65 -22.66 -2.20
CA SER A 144 16.00 -22.30 -0.81
C SER A 144 15.24 -21.05 -0.37
N ARG A 145 15.21 -20.80 0.94
CA ARG A 145 14.65 -19.55 1.47
C ARG A 145 15.44 -18.33 0.99
N GLU A 146 16.75 -18.44 0.87
CA GLU A 146 17.60 -17.40 0.28
C GLU A 146 17.17 -17.06 -1.15
N SER A 147 16.99 -18.07 -2.01
CA SER A 147 16.56 -17.88 -3.39
C SER A 147 15.16 -17.28 -3.48
N ALA A 148 14.19 -17.78 -2.72
CA ALA A 148 12.83 -17.24 -2.72
C ALA A 148 12.79 -15.76 -2.29
N LEU A 149 13.56 -15.41 -1.24
CA LEU A 149 13.68 -14.03 -0.80
C LEU A 149 14.42 -13.16 -1.83
N LEU A 150 15.46 -13.67 -2.50
CA LEU A 150 16.15 -12.94 -3.57
C LEU A 150 15.24 -12.68 -4.76
N THR A 151 14.49 -13.68 -5.22
CA THR A 151 13.51 -13.53 -6.30
C THR A 151 12.47 -12.47 -5.93
N ASN A 152 11.92 -12.51 -4.72
CA ASN A 152 11.04 -11.46 -4.21
C ASN A 152 11.69 -10.06 -4.25
N ASN A 153 12.94 -9.94 -3.81
CA ASN A 153 13.68 -8.68 -3.85
C ASN A 153 13.82 -8.14 -5.28
N VAL A 154 14.20 -9.00 -6.23
CA VAL A 154 14.35 -8.62 -7.64
C VAL A 154 13.01 -8.19 -8.22
N LEU A 155 11.94 -8.95 -7.99
CA LEU A 155 10.59 -8.60 -8.49
C LEU A 155 10.09 -7.28 -7.91
N LEU A 156 10.35 -6.98 -6.64
CA LEU A 156 10.00 -5.68 -6.03
C LEU A 156 10.80 -4.52 -6.64
N VAL A 157 12.10 -4.72 -6.92
CA VAL A 157 12.93 -3.72 -7.61
C VAL A 157 12.48 -3.52 -9.07
N VAL A 158 12.13 -4.60 -9.78
CA VAL A 158 11.55 -4.52 -11.13
C VAL A 158 10.23 -3.76 -11.10
N SER A 159 9.36 -4.06 -10.14
CA SER A 159 8.10 -3.32 -9.93
C SER A 159 8.36 -1.84 -9.73
N CYS A 160 9.30 -1.47 -8.87
CA CYS A 160 9.72 -0.09 -8.68
C CYS A 160 10.23 0.54 -9.98
N GLY A 161 11.02 -0.19 -10.78
CA GLY A 161 11.51 0.27 -12.07
C GLY A 161 10.39 0.55 -13.07
N THR A 162 9.35 -0.29 -13.12
CA THR A 162 8.19 -0.06 -13.99
C THR A 162 7.39 1.18 -13.59
N VAL A 163 7.19 1.40 -12.28
CA VAL A 163 6.52 2.59 -11.76
C VAL A 163 7.34 3.85 -12.03
N LEU A 164 8.65 3.79 -11.79
CA LEU A 164 9.59 4.87 -12.06
C LEU A 164 9.58 5.25 -13.54
N LEU A 165 9.63 4.26 -14.44
CA LEU A 165 9.58 4.48 -15.87
C LEU A 165 8.27 5.16 -16.27
N GLY A 166 7.12 4.62 -15.88
CA GLY A 166 5.82 5.23 -16.19
C GLY A 166 5.67 6.66 -15.64
N THR A 167 6.25 6.93 -14.48
CA THR A 167 6.20 8.26 -13.84
C THR A 167 7.10 9.28 -14.53
N LEU A 168 8.31 8.88 -14.95
CA LEU A 168 9.29 9.78 -15.56
C LEU A 168 9.18 9.86 -17.08
N TYR A 169 8.49 8.93 -17.74
CA TYR A 169 8.39 8.88 -19.19
C TYR A 169 7.74 10.13 -19.79
N PRO A 170 6.61 10.67 -19.26
CA PRO A 170 6.07 11.95 -19.71
C PRO A 170 7.08 13.10 -19.65
N LEU A 171 7.88 13.17 -18.59
CA LEU A 171 8.90 14.21 -18.41
C LEU A 171 10.02 14.09 -19.46
N LEU A 172 10.42 12.86 -19.80
CA LEU A 172 11.43 12.62 -20.82
C LEU A 172 10.94 13.07 -22.20
N ILE A 173 9.69 12.75 -22.55
CA ILE A 173 9.10 13.12 -23.86
C ILE A 173 8.93 14.64 -23.97
N ASP A 174 8.49 15.31 -22.90
CA ASP A 174 8.39 16.78 -22.86
C ASP A 174 9.77 17.43 -23.00
N ALA A 175 10.78 16.93 -22.29
CA ALA A 175 12.16 17.42 -22.38
C ALA A 175 12.80 17.23 -23.77
N LEU A 176 12.37 16.22 -24.53
CA LEU A 176 12.79 15.98 -25.91
C LEU A 176 12.01 16.83 -26.94
N GLY A 177 11.04 17.64 -26.51
CA GLY A 177 10.20 18.45 -27.40
C GLY A 177 9.22 17.63 -28.22
N ALA A 178 8.96 16.37 -27.86
CA ALA A 178 8.10 15.45 -28.60
C ALA A 178 6.61 15.53 -28.18
N GLY A 179 6.23 16.60 -27.47
CA GLY A 179 4.87 16.85 -27.00
C GLY A 179 4.63 16.40 -25.57
N LYS A 180 3.39 16.55 -25.10
CA LYS A 180 2.96 16.13 -23.75
C LYS A 180 2.11 14.88 -23.85
N ILE A 181 2.50 13.86 -23.10
CA ILE A 181 1.75 12.61 -22.93
C ILE A 181 1.37 12.43 -21.46
N SER A 182 0.33 11.66 -21.19
CA SER A 182 -0.03 11.24 -19.85
C SER A 182 -0.03 9.73 -19.75
N VAL A 183 0.50 9.20 -18.64
CA VAL A 183 0.53 7.77 -18.35
C VAL A 183 -0.36 7.56 -17.12
N GLY A 184 -1.46 6.83 -17.32
CA GLY A 184 -2.47 6.59 -16.27
C GLY A 184 -2.63 5.11 -15.90
N PRO A 185 -3.69 4.78 -15.14
CA PRO A 185 -3.95 3.43 -14.63
C PRO A 185 -3.83 2.28 -15.65
N PRO A 186 -4.22 2.40 -16.94
CA PRO A 186 -4.09 1.30 -17.89
C PRO A 186 -2.66 0.78 -18.05
N TYR A 187 -1.66 1.68 -18.09
CA TYR A 187 -0.25 1.28 -18.17
C TYR A 187 0.19 0.58 -16.89
N PHE A 188 -0.04 1.22 -15.74
CA PHE A 188 0.44 0.71 -14.45
C PHE A 188 -0.20 -0.62 -14.10
N ASN A 189 -1.51 -0.78 -14.30
CA ASN A 189 -2.19 -2.05 -14.03
C ASN A 189 -1.66 -3.18 -14.93
N ALA A 190 -1.41 -2.89 -16.22
CA ALA A 190 -0.91 -3.87 -17.17
C ALA A 190 0.50 -4.38 -16.84
N VAL A 191 1.38 -3.53 -16.30
CA VAL A 191 2.75 -3.92 -15.94
C VAL A 191 2.88 -4.41 -14.50
N PHE A 192 2.12 -3.84 -13.56
CA PHE A 192 2.28 -4.10 -12.14
C PHE A 192 1.63 -5.41 -11.71
N VAL A 193 0.41 -5.71 -12.19
CA VAL A 193 -0.32 -6.93 -11.82
C VAL A 193 0.46 -8.21 -12.18
N PRO A 194 1.05 -8.35 -13.38
CA PRO A 194 1.84 -9.54 -13.72
C PRO A 194 3.08 -9.72 -12.85
N VAL A 195 3.74 -8.63 -12.42
CA VAL A 195 4.93 -8.71 -11.57
C VAL A 195 4.57 -9.00 -10.10
N MET A 196 3.43 -8.49 -9.62
CA MET A 196 2.94 -8.76 -8.27
C MET A 196 2.41 -10.19 -8.09
N THR A 197 1.84 -10.79 -9.14
CA THR A 197 1.33 -12.17 -9.14
C THR A 197 2.34 -13.19 -8.57
N PRO A 198 3.58 -13.31 -9.09
CA PRO A 198 4.58 -14.21 -8.52
C PRO A 198 5.05 -13.79 -7.12
N ILE A 199 5.05 -12.49 -6.77
CA ILE A 199 5.37 -12.03 -5.41
C ILE A 199 4.34 -12.57 -4.40
N LEU A 200 3.04 -12.39 -4.67
CA LEU A 200 1.95 -12.86 -3.81
C LEU A 200 1.96 -14.39 -3.70
N PHE A 201 2.30 -15.09 -4.78
CA PHE A 201 2.48 -16.53 -4.73
C PHE A 201 3.66 -16.94 -3.81
N LEU A 202 4.82 -16.29 -3.97
CA LEU A 202 6.01 -16.55 -3.16
C LEU A 202 5.80 -16.28 -1.68
N MET A 203 4.93 -15.33 -1.30
CA MET A 203 4.57 -15.08 0.10
C MET A 203 4.02 -16.33 0.81
N GLY A 204 3.29 -17.19 0.10
CA GLY A 204 2.78 -18.46 0.66
C GLY A 204 3.78 -19.62 0.62
N ILE A 205 4.81 -19.56 -0.22
CA ILE A 205 5.83 -20.62 -0.36
C ILE A 205 7.06 -20.38 0.51
N ALA A 206 7.60 -19.16 0.48
CA ALA A 206 8.88 -18.82 1.08
C ALA A 206 9.00 -19.16 2.58
N PRO A 207 7.95 -19.02 3.42
CA PRO A 207 8.01 -19.39 4.84
C PRO A 207 8.29 -20.88 5.10
N PHE A 208 7.95 -21.77 4.16
CA PHE A 208 8.16 -23.22 4.26
C PHE A 208 9.52 -23.68 3.71
N ALA A 209 10.14 -22.90 2.82
CA ALA A 209 11.48 -23.20 2.33
C ALA A 209 12.51 -23.15 3.47
N ARG A 210 13.40 -24.14 3.57
CA ARG A 210 14.50 -24.14 4.54
C ARG A 210 15.67 -23.27 4.03
N TRP A 211 16.52 -22.82 4.95
CA TRP A 211 17.76 -22.13 4.60
C TRP A 211 18.74 -23.10 3.92
N LYS A 212 19.62 -22.58 3.05
CA LYS A 212 20.57 -23.31 2.19
C LYS A 212 19.92 -24.13 1.09
N GLU A 213 19.00 -25.03 1.43
CA GLU A 213 18.42 -25.98 0.49
C GLU A 213 17.05 -26.45 1.01
N ALA A 214 16.09 -26.60 0.09
CA ALA A 214 14.73 -27.03 0.40
C ALA A 214 14.20 -27.97 -0.69
N SER A 215 13.36 -28.92 -0.28
CA SER A 215 12.68 -29.86 -1.18
C SER A 215 11.35 -29.27 -1.66
N LEU A 216 11.22 -29.03 -2.96
CA LEU A 216 9.97 -28.54 -3.55
C LEU A 216 8.78 -29.51 -3.33
N PRO A 217 8.93 -30.84 -3.51
CA PRO A 217 7.87 -31.80 -3.21
C PRO A 217 7.37 -31.74 -1.76
N GLU A 218 8.26 -31.55 -0.78
CA GLU A 218 7.88 -31.43 0.63
C GLU A 218 7.03 -30.17 0.88
N ILE A 219 7.47 -29.03 0.35
CA ILE A 219 6.73 -27.77 0.45
C ILE A 219 5.33 -27.94 -0.16
N MET A 220 5.24 -28.50 -1.38
CA MET A 220 3.97 -28.71 -2.07
C MET A 220 3.04 -29.65 -1.31
N ARG A 221 3.56 -30.69 -0.67
CA ARG A 221 2.76 -31.60 0.16
C ARG A 221 2.11 -30.88 1.34
N THR A 222 2.78 -29.90 1.93
CA THR A 222 2.25 -29.08 3.03
C THR A 222 1.20 -28.08 2.53
N VAL A 223 1.48 -27.34 1.45
CA VAL A 223 0.62 -26.22 1.02
C VAL A 223 -0.48 -26.59 0.03
N LYS A 224 -0.54 -27.85 -0.45
CA LYS A 224 -1.56 -28.28 -1.44
C LYS A 224 -3.00 -27.99 -1.02
N TRP A 225 -3.32 -28.09 0.27
CA TRP A 225 -4.67 -27.82 0.75
C TRP A 225 -5.00 -26.32 0.74
N ALA A 226 -4.01 -25.46 0.96
CA ALA A 226 -4.15 -24.02 0.77
C ALA A 226 -4.33 -23.68 -0.72
N LEU A 227 -3.65 -24.37 -1.64
CA LEU A 227 -3.86 -24.21 -3.08
C LEU A 227 -5.29 -24.58 -3.48
N ILE A 228 -5.75 -25.77 -3.06
CA ILE A 228 -7.10 -26.27 -3.37
C ILE A 228 -8.16 -25.31 -2.80
N ALA A 229 -8.04 -24.94 -1.53
CA ALA A 229 -8.97 -23.99 -0.90
C ALA A 229 -8.97 -22.64 -1.63
N GLY A 230 -7.79 -22.12 -1.98
CA GLY A 230 -7.65 -20.88 -2.76
C GLY A 230 -8.38 -20.95 -4.10
N VAL A 231 -8.21 -22.03 -4.86
CA VAL A 231 -8.87 -22.23 -6.16
C VAL A 231 -10.38 -22.33 -6.00
N LEU A 232 -10.87 -23.11 -5.04
CA LEU A 232 -12.30 -23.29 -4.81
C LEU A 232 -12.97 -21.97 -4.44
N VAL A 233 -12.38 -21.20 -3.52
CA VAL A 233 -12.94 -19.90 -3.10
C VAL A 233 -12.83 -18.85 -4.22
N ALA A 234 -11.73 -18.86 -4.99
CA ALA A 234 -11.55 -17.98 -6.15
C ALA A 234 -12.59 -18.20 -7.26
N ILE A 235 -13.13 -19.40 -7.38
CA ILE A 235 -14.22 -19.71 -8.31
C ILE A 235 -15.56 -19.37 -7.68
N ALA A 236 -15.83 -19.84 -6.46
CA ALA A 236 -17.14 -19.73 -5.83
C ALA A 236 -17.51 -18.30 -5.42
N LEU A 237 -16.60 -17.56 -4.78
CA LEU A 237 -16.92 -16.25 -4.19
C LEU A 237 -17.36 -15.21 -5.25
N PRO A 238 -16.65 -15.03 -6.38
CA PRO A 238 -17.07 -14.07 -7.40
C PRO A 238 -18.41 -14.45 -8.05
N LEU A 239 -18.71 -15.75 -8.19
CA LEU A 239 -20.00 -16.23 -8.72
C LEU A 239 -21.16 -15.92 -7.76
N ILE A 240 -20.94 -16.05 -6.45
CA ILE A 240 -21.95 -15.71 -5.43
C ILE A 240 -22.20 -14.20 -5.40
N TYR A 241 -21.14 -13.39 -5.58
CA TYR A 241 -21.25 -11.93 -5.50
C TYR A 241 -21.84 -11.28 -6.77
N GLY A 242 -21.79 -11.97 -7.91
CA GLY A 242 -22.59 -11.62 -9.09
C GLY A 242 -21.92 -11.95 -10.42
N LYS A 243 -20.64 -11.60 -10.60
CA LYS A 243 -19.91 -11.82 -11.86
C LYS A 243 -18.51 -12.35 -11.60
N TRP A 244 -18.17 -13.42 -12.32
CA TRP A 244 -16.82 -13.95 -12.35
C TRP A 244 -15.97 -13.23 -13.40
N THR A 245 -14.77 -12.80 -13.01
CA THR A 245 -13.71 -12.39 -13.93
C THR A 245 -12.39 -13.03 -13.50
N ALA A 246 -11.47 -13.23 -14.44
CA ALA A 246 -10.17 -13.82 -14.14
C ALA A 246 -9.38 -12.99 -13.12
N LEU A 247 -9.45 -11.65 -13.20
CA LEU A 247 -8.74 -10.77 -12.29
C LEU A 247 -9.35 -10.80 -10.87
N THR A 248 -10.68 -10.83 -10.76
CA THR A 248 -11.37 -10.99 -9.48
C THR A 248 -10.99 -12.33 -8.83
N ALA A 249 -11.07 -13.43 -9.59
CA ALA A 249 -10.70 -14.75 -9.10
C ALA A 249 -9.24 -14.81 -8.65
N LEU A 250 -8.32 -14.20 -9.42
CA LEU A 250 -6.90 -14.14 -9.09
C LEU A 250 -6.64 -13.39 -7.77
N GLY A 251 -7.29 -12.25 -7.56
CA GLY A 251 -7.18 -11.49 -6.32
C GLY A 251 -7.68 -12.28 -5.10
N ILE A 252 -8.86 -12.90 -5.22
CA ILE A 252 -9.43 -13.75 -4.16
C ILE A 252 -8.57 -14.98 -3.90
N PHE A 253 -8.04 -15.62 -4.95
CA PHE A 253 -7.08 -16.72 -4.83
C PHE A 253 -5.90 -16.31 -3.95
N PHE A 254 -5.26 -15.18 -4.23
CA PHE A 254 -4.09 -14.73 -3.48
C PHE A 254 -4.40 -14.36 -2.03
N ALA A 255 -5.55 -13.73 -1.78
CA ALA A 255 -5.98 -13.44 -0.42
C ALA A 255 -6.11 -14.73 0.41
N VAL A 256 -6.83 -15.72 -0.11
CA VAL A 256 -7.03 -17.02 0.56
C VAL A 256 -5.72 -17.79 0.66
N TRP A 257 -4.91 -17.79 -0.40
CA TRP A 257 -3.59 -18.41 -0.45
C TRP A 257 -2.69 -17.90 0.68
N ILE A 258 -2.57 -16.59 0.84
CA ILE A 258 -1.71 -15.97 1.86
C ILE A 258 -2.25 -16.27 3.26
N VAL A 259 -3.56 -16.14 3.50
CA VAL A 259 -4.15 -16.43 4.82
C VAL A 259 -4.00 -17.91 5.18
N ALA A 260 -4.34 -18.82 4.27
CA ALA A 260 -4.27 -20.25 4.53
C ALA A 260 -2.83 -20.72 4.78
N THR A 261 -1.88 -20.30 3.96
CA THR A 261 -0.46 -20.63 4.15
C THR A 261 0.11 -20.01 5.42
N ALA A 262 -0.27 -18.78 5.78
CA ALA A 262 0.07 -18.14 7.04
C ALA A 262 -0.44 -18.95 8.25
N LEU A 263 -1.70 -19.39 8.22
CA LEU A 263 -2.30 -20.19 9.30
C LEU A 263 -1.62 -21.57 9.43
N ILE A 264 -1.33 -22.23 8.31
CA ILE A 264 -0.59 -23.51 8.30
C ILE A 264 0.82 -23.31 8.90
N ASN A 265 1.57 -22.30 8.44
CA ASN A 265 2.93 -22.04 8.93
C ASN A 265 2.95 -21.72 10.44
N PHE A 266 1.97 -20.94 10.89
CA PHE A 266 1.80 -20.61 12.30
C PHE A 266 1.46 -21.86 13.12
N GLY A 267 0.47 -22.65 12.69
CA GLY A 267 0.02 -23.86 13.36
C GLY A 267 1.12 -24.92 13.48
N GLU A 268 1.84 -25.21 12.39
CA GLU A 268 2.96 -26.17 12.39
C GLU A 268 4.05 -25.74 13.37
N ARG A 269 4.43 -24.46 13.38
CA ARG A 269 5.45 -23.97 14.30
C ARG A 269 5.00 -24.06 15.75
N VAL A 270 3.76 -23.66 16.05
CA VAL A 270 3.21 -23.75 17.41
C VAL A 270 3.19 -25.20 17.88
N GLN A 271 2.76 -26.14 17.03
CA GLN A 271 2.76 -27.56 17.34
C GLN A 271 4.17 -28.10 17.60
N ASN A 272 5.14 -27.74 16.76
CA ASN A 272 6.53 -28.18 16.89
C ASN A 272 7.25 -27.56 18.11
N THR A 273 6.81 -26.40 18.59
CA THR A 273 7.41 -25.70 19.75
C THR A 273 6.59 -25.88 21.03
N ARG A 274 5.53 -26.70 20.99
CA ARG A 274 4.59 -26.88 22.10
C ARG A 274 5.23 -27.46 23.35
N ALA A 275 6.16 -28.40 23.20
CA ALA A 275 6.94 -29.02 24.29
C ALA A 275 6.08 -29.42 25.51
N GLY A 276 4.93 -30.08 25.26
CA GLY A 276 3.99 -30.53 26.30
C GLY A 276 3.03 -29.47 26.86
N ARG A 277 3.19 -28.18 26.52
CA ARG A 277 2.26 -27.10 26.95
C ARG A 277 0.92 -27.17 26.22
N SER A 278 -0.08 -26.40 26.64
CA SER A 278 -1.30 -26.23 25.83
C SER A 278 -1.00 -25.49 24.53
N PHE A 279 -1.83 -25.68 23.50
CA PHE A 279 -1.66 -25.00 22.21
C PHE A 279 -1.69 -23.47 22.39
N VAL A 280 -2.62 -22.96 23.19
CA VAL A 280 -2.77 -21.52 23.47
C VAL A 280 -1.51 -20.95 24.13
N ALA A 281 -0.95 -21.64 25.14
CA ALA A 281 0.28 -21.19 25.80
C ALA A 281 1.49 -21.20 24.84
N ALA A 282 1.57 -22.20 23.96
CA ALA A 282 2.62 -22.26 22.94
C ALA A 282 2.46 -21.14 21.89
N ALA A 283 1.22 -20.84 21.48
CA ALA A 283 0.89 -19.78 20.52
C ALA A 283 1.24 -18.39 21.05
N THR A 284 0.86 -18.06 22.29
CA THR A 284 1.15 -16.75 22.91
C THR A 284 2.64 -16.55 23.23
N SER A 285 3.41 -17.64 23.31
CA SER A 285 4.86 -17.59 23.56
C SER A 285 5.71 -17.38 22.30
N GLN A 286 5.12 -17.34 21.10
CA GLN A 286 5.88 -17.19 19.86
C GLN A 286 6.61 -15.82 19.80
N PRO A 287 7.80 -15.76 19.17
CA PRO A 287 8.54 -14.51 19.02
C PRO A 287 7.73 -13.44 18.27
N ARG A 288 7.79 -12.19 18.73
CA ARG A 288 7.03 -11.10 18.11
C ARG A 288 7.42 -10.84 16.66
N SER A 289 8.66 -11.11 16.27
CA SER A 289 9.10 -11.07 14.87
C SER A 289 8.45 -12.14 13.98
N PHE A 290 8.07 -13.28 14.55
CA PHE A 290 7.33 -14.32 13.82
C PHE A 290 5.85 -13.95 13.69
N VAL A 291 5.23 -13.49 14.79
CA VAL A 291 3.84 -13.00 14.78
C VAL A 291 3.71 -11.80 13.85
N GLY A 292 4.60 -10.82 13.98
CA GLY A 292 4.60 -9.60 13.19
C GLY A 292 4.77 -9.85 11.69
N MET A 293 5.58 -10.84 11.30
CA MET A 293 5.65 -11.27 9.90
C MET A 293 4.28 -11.73 9.40
N HIS A 294 3.60 -12.63 10.12
CA HIS A 294 2.28 -13.14 9.73
C HIS A 294 1.22 -12.04 9.71
N VAL A 295 1.18 -11.18 10.73
CA VAL A 295 0.25 -10.04 10.80
C VAL A 295 0.43 -9.12 9.59
N ALA A 296 1.67 -8.81 9.21
CA ALA A 296 1.92 -7.98 8.03
C ALA A 296 1.50 -8.65 6.72
N HIS A 297 1.76 -9.94 6.56
CA HIS A 297 1.39 -10.67 5.34
C HIS A 297 -0.14 -10.87 5.24
N ILE A 298 -0.82 -11.11 6.36
CA ILE A 298 -2.28 -11.12 6.41
C ILE A 298 -2.83 -9.72 6.08
N GLY A 299 -2.15 -8.65 6.50
CA GLY A 299 -2.48 -7.28 6.07
C GLY A 299 -2.50 -7.10 4.56
N ILE A 300 -1.52 -7.68 3.84
CA ILE A 300 -1.53 -7.72 2.37
C ILE A 300 -2.73 -8.48 1.83
N ALA A 301 -3.10 -9.63 2.42
CA ALA A 301 -4.27 -10.38 1.99
C ALA A 301 -5.58 -9.57 2.14
N VAL A 302 -5.74 -8.88 3.28
CA VAL A 302 -6.89 -7.99 3.55
C VAL A 302 -6.92 -6.84 2.54
N PHE A 303 -5.78 -6.21 2.27
CA PHE A 303 -5.63 -5.18 1.24
C PHE A 303 -6.05 -5.70 -0.15
N VAL A 304 -5.57 -6.89 -0.54
CA VAL A 304 -5.90 -7.51 -1.83
C VAL A 304 -7.40 -7.77 -1.94
N VAL A 305 -8.08 -8.21 -0.87
CA VAL A 305 -9.55 -8.35 -0.88
C VAL A 305 -10.20 -6.99 -1.14
N GLY A 306 -9.82 -5.94 -0.39
CA GLY A 306 -10.39 -4.61 -0.55
C GLY A 306 -10.27 -4.09 -1.99
N VAL A 307 -9.06 -4.12 -2.55
CA VAL A 307 -8.79 -3.73 -3.94
C VAL A 307 -9.61 -4.58 -4.93
N THR A 308 -9.58 -5.89 -4.78
CA THR A 308 -10.26 -6.81 -5.70
C THR A 308 -11.77 -6.61 -5.70
N MET A 309 -12.37 -6.47 -4.52
CA MET A 309 -13.81 -6.33 -4.37
C MET A 309 -14.30 -4.97 -4.87
N VAL A 310 -13.65 -3.87 -4.47
CA VAL A 310 -14.05 -2.54 -4.93
C VAL A 310 -13.85 -2.37 -6.43
N SER A 311 -12.76 -2.91 -7.02
CA SER A 311 -12.53 -2.82 -8.46
C SER A 311 -13.48 -3.69 -9.29
N SER A 312 -14.03 -4.77 -8.71
CA SER A 312 -14.88 -5.72 -9.45
C SER A 312 -16.38 -5.47 -9.30
N PHE A 313 -16.79 -4.94 -8.15
CA PHE A 313 -18.20 -4.91 -7.72
C PHE A 313 -18.65 -3.53 -7.20
N GLN A 314 -17.87 -2.47 -7.43
CA GLN A 314 -18.40 -1.12 -7.22
C GLN A 314 -19.48 -0.81 -8.26
N ASP A 315 -20.49 -0.05 -7.83
CA ASP A 315 -21.48 0.55 -8.71
C ASP A 315 -21.41 2.07 -8.57
N GLU A 316 -21.51 2.78 -9.70
CA GLU A 316 -21.49 4.24 -9.74
C GLU A 316 -22.61 4.79 -10.64
N LYS A 317 -23.13 5.95 -10.26
CA LYS A 317 -24.00 6.74 -11.14
C LYS A 317 -23.66 8.23 -11.04
N ASP A 318 -23.42 8.80 -12.20
CA ASP A 318 -23.25 10.24 -12.41
C ASP A 318 -24.54 10.77 -13.04
N VAL A 319 -25.32 11.51 -12.25
CA VAL A 319 -26.66 11.97 -12.65
C VAL A 319 -26.81 13.46 -12.39
N LYS A 320 -27.78 14.07 -13.07
CA LYS A 320 -28.29 15.38 -12.68
C LYS A 320 -29.55 15.21 -11.85
N LEU A 321 -29.67 15.92 -10.74
CA LEU A 321 -30.83 15.85 -9.84
C LEU A 321 -31.36 17.25 -9.55
N ALA A 322 -32.67 17.41 -9.70
CA ALA A 322 -33.43 18.52 -9.13
C ALA A 322 -33.88 18.18 -7.70
N PRO A 323 -34.14 19.18 -6.83
CA PRO A 323 -34.72 18.94 -5.51
C PRO A 323 -36.01 18.10 -5.59
N GLY A 324 -36.13 17.11 -4.71
CA GLY A 324 -37.18 16.11 -4.68
C GLY A 324 -36.95 14.89 -5.58
N GLN A 325 -35.94 14.91 -6.47
CA GLN A 325 -35.59 13.74 -7.29
C GLN A 325 -34.69 12.77 -6.54
N SER A 326 -34.69 11.53 -7.02
CA SER A 326 -33.95 10.44 -6.41
C SER A 326 -33.16 9.61 -7.41
N VAL A 327 -32.13 8.92 -6.91
CA VAL A 327 -31.34 7.95 -7.67
C VAL A 327 -31.05 6.72 -6.84
N ASP A 328 -31.11 5.54 -7.46
CA ASP A 328 -30.80 4.26 -6.84
C ASP A 328 -29.43 3.73 -7.28
N VAL A 329 -28.61 3.26 -6.34
CA VAL A 329 -27.35 2.54 -6.60
C VAL A 329 -27.24 1.34 -5.67
N ALA A 330 -27.07 0.13 -6.22
CA ALA A 330 -26.92 -1.10 -5.45
C ALA A 330 -27.96 -1.31 -4.32
N GLY A 331 -29.21 -0.88 -4.53
CA GLY A 331 -30.30 -0.98 -3.54
C GLY A 331 -30.35 0.15 -2.50
N TYR A 332 -29.46 1.14 -2.61
CA TYR A 332 -29.48 2.38 -1.83
C TYR A 332 -30.19 3.47 -2.61
N HIS A 333 -31.17 4.10 -1.98
CA HIS A 333 -31.99 5.16 -2.54
C HIS A 333 -31.55 6.51 -1.97
N PHE A 334 -31.10 7.41 -2.83
CA PHE A 334 -30.71 8.76 -2.45
C PHE A 334 -31.78 9.73 -2.94
N THR A 335 -32.37 10.50 -2.04
CA THR A 335 -33.27 11.61 -2.39
C THR A 335 -32.54 12.92 -2.20
N PHE A 336 -32.47 13.74 -3.25
CA PHE A 336 -31.83 15.05 -3.20
C PHE A 336 -32.84 16.11 -2.77
N ASN A 337 -32.62 16.76 -1.64
CA ASN A 337 -33.52 17.77 -1.07
C ASN A 337 -33.14 19.21 -1.45
N GLY A 338 -32.02 19.38 -2.18
CA GLY A 338 -31.50 20.67 -2.65
C GLY A 338 -30.15 21.02 -2.03
N VAL A 339 -29.70 22.24 -2.31
CA VAL A 339 -28.44 22.81 -1.81
C VAL A 339 -28.72 24.07 -1.01
N ARG A 340 -27.96 24.29 0.05
CA ARG A 340 -27.92 25.55 0.78
C ARG A 340 -26.50 26.04 0.93
N GLU A 341 -26.32 27.35 0.94
CA GLU A 341 -25.06 27.94 1.32
C GLU A 341 -24.85 27.83 2.84
N VAL A 342 -23.62 27.53 3.25
CA VAL A 342 -23.21 27.43 4.65
C VAL A 342 -21.87 28.14 4.82
N GLU A 343 -21.81 29.06 5.78
CA GLU A 343 -20.57 29.71 6.19
C GLU A 343 -19.80 28.80 7.17
N GLY A 344 -18.59 28.41 6.78
CA GLY A 344 -17.65 27.67 7.61
C GLY A 344 -16.61 28.59 8.28
N PRO A 345 -15.71 28.05 9.11
CA PRO A 345 -14.74 28.87 9.86
C PRO A 345 -13.77 29.68 8.97
N ASN A 346 -13.47 29.18 7.77
CA ASN A 346 -12.54 29.80 6.82
C ASN A 346 -12.92 29.55 5.34
N TYR A 347 -14.18 29.18 5.10
CA TYR A 347 -14.70 28.87 3.77
C TYR A 347 -16.20 29.17 3.67
N ILE A 348 -16.70 29.32 2.45
CA ILE A 348 -18.13 29.28 2.13
C ILE A 348 -18.40 27.97 1.38
N ALA A 349 -19.46 27.26 1.74
CA ALA A 349 -19.79 25.96 1.17
C ALA A 349 -21.19 25.92 0.56
N ALA A 350 -21.30 25.35 -0.64
CA ALA A 350 -22.55 24.81 -1.14
C ALA A 350 -22.74 23.40 -0.53
N ARG A 351 -23.66 23.26 0.42
CA ARG A 351 -23.96 22.00 1.10
C ARG A 351 -25.20 21.35 0.52
N GLY A 352 -25.05 20.18 -0.08
CA GLY A 352 -26.17 19.34 -0.50
C GLY A 352 -26.89 18.71 0.69
N ASP A 353 -28.20 18.50 0.57
CA ASP A 353 -28.98 17.72 1.53
C ASP A 353 -29.55 16.48 0.83
N PHE A 354 -29.14 15.30 1.30
CA PHE A 354 -29.59 14.02 0.77
C PHE A 354 -30.14 13.14 1.89
N ASP A 355 -31.29 12.52 1.64
CA ASP A 355 -31.78 11.42 2.46
C ASP A 355 -31.35 10.08 1.85
N LEU A 356 -30.65 9.28 2.65
CA LEU A 356 -30.28 7.91 2.29
C LEU A 356 -31.32 6.95 2.86
N ALA A 357 -31.89 6.11 2.01
CA ALA A 357 -32.81 5.04 2.39
C ALA A 357 -32.41 3.69 1.80
N VAL A 358 -32.78 2.61 2.47
CA VAL A 358 -32.57 1.22 2.01
C VAL A 358 -33.85 0.44 2.24
N ASN A 359 -34.34 -0.26 1.22
CA ASN A 359 -35.61 -1.00 1.27
C ASN A 359 -36.78 -0.12 1.77
N GLY A 360 -36.83 1.13 1.31
CA GLY A 360 -37.85 2.11 1.70
C GLY A 360 -37.74 2.66 3.13
N LYS A 361 -36.71 2.28 3.90
CA LYS A 361 -36.48 2.80 5.25
C LYS A 361 -35.37 3.84 5.24
N PHE A 362 -35.65 5.00 5.83
CA PHE A 362 -34.64 6.04 6.06
C PHE A 362 -33.50 5.48 6.93
N VAL A 363 -32.26 5.71 6.47
CA VAL A 363 -31.03 5.33 7.17
C VAL A 363 -30.42 6.57 7.84
N ARG A 364 -30.12 7.62 7.05
CA ARG A 364 -29.51 8.85 7.56
C ARG A 364 -29.57 9.99 6.53
N LYS A 365 -29.27 11.20 7.00
CA LYS A 365 -28.90 12.32 6.13
C LYS A 365 -27.43 12.25 5.71
N MET A 366 -27.17 12.67 4.48
CA MET A 366 -25.85 12.81 3.87
C MET A 366 -25.70 14.23 3.33
N ASN A 367 -24.65 14.93 3.75
CA ASN A 367 -24.47 16.34 3.45
C ASN A 367 -23.11 16.61 2.78
N PRO A 368 -22.94 16.26 1.50
CA PRO A 368 -21.72 16.58 0.78
C PRO A 368 -21.61 18.09 0.58
N GLU A 369 -20.38 18.59 0.44
CA GLU A 369 -20.10 20.01 0.32
C GLU A 369 -19.18 20.33 -0.83
N LYS A 370 -19.36 21.52 -1.40
CA LYS A 370 -18.39 22.15 -2.27
C LYS A 370 -17.91 23.45 -1.62
N ARG A 371 -16.65 23.46 -1.20
CA ARG A 371 -16.05 24.50 -0.37
C ARG A 371 -15.18 25.44 -1.18
N ASN A 372 -15.39 26.73 -0.99
CA ASN A 372 -14.53 27.81 -1.47
C ASN A 372 -13.80 28.42 -0.27
N TYR A 373 -12.50 28.17 -0.17
CA TYR A 373 -11.66 28.73 0.89
C TYR A 373 -11.19 30.13 0.52
N HIS A 374 -11.19 31.07 1.45
CA HIS A 374 -10.77 32.45 1.17
C HIS A 374 -9.29 32.57 0.75
N SER A 375 -8.47 31.57 1.12
CA SER A 375 -7.05 31.51 0.81
C SER A 375 -6.71 30.77 -0.50
N SER A 376 -7.70 30.21 -1.21
CA SER A 376 -7.48 29.40 -2.42
C SER A 376 -8.48 29.78 -3.52
N GLN A 377 -8.03 29.73 -4.78
CA GLN A 377 -8.89 29.94 -5.94
C GLN A 377 -9.53 28.64 -6.46
N MET A 378 -9.11 27.48 -5.95
CA MET A 378 -9.65 26.18 -6.37
C MET A 378 -10.71 25.68 -5.38
N PRO A 379 -11.95 25.40 -5.82
CA PRO A 379 -12.98 24.79 -4.99
C PRO A 379 -12.57 23.37 -4.57
N MET A 380 -12.84 23.01 -3.33
CA MET A 380 -12.64 21.66 -2.80
C MET A 380 -13.98 20.95 -2.61
N THR A 381 -13.99 19.62 -2.69
CA THR A 381 -15.21 18.82 -2.55
C THR A 381 -15.10 17.95 -1.33
N GLU A 382 -16.02 18.09 -0.37
CA GLU A 382 -16.11 17.16 0.75
C GLU A 382 -17.25 16.18 0.50
N ALA A 383 -16.92 14.90 0.33
CA ALA A 383 -17.91 13.88 0.12
C ALA A 383 -18.66 13.56 1.42
N ALA A 384 -19.93 13.17 1.30
CA ALA A 384 -20.63 12.52 2.39
C ALA A 384 -20.54 11.01 2.21
N ILE A 385 -20.07 10.32 3.24
CA ILE A 385 -19.81 8.88 3.20
C ILE A 385 -20.50 8.22 4.38
N ASP A 386 -21.29 7.20 4.09
CA ASP A 386 -21.79 6.24 5.06
C ASP A 386 -20.84 5.04 5.07
N THR A 387 -19.87 5.10 5.98
CA THR A 387 -18.77 4.15 6.08
C THR A 387 -19.19 2.87 6.80
N GLY A 388 -18.72 1.73 6.33
CA GLY A 388 -19.02 0.45 6.96
C GLY A 388 -17.98 -0.63 6.66
N LEU A 389 -17.92 -1.63 7.55
CA LEU A 389 -16.91 -2.70 7.45
C LEU A 389 -16.94 -3.47 6.12
N LEU A 390 -18.11 -3.64 5.50
CA LEU A 390 -18.26 -4.41 4.26
C LEU A 390 -18.49 -3.54 3.02
N ARG A 391 -18.83 -2.27 3.22
CA ARG A 391 -19.17 -1.35 2.13
C ARG A 391 -19.19 0.09 2.61
N ASP A 392 -18.91 0.96 1.66
CA ASP A 392 -19.21 2.38 1.75
C ASP A 392 -20.33 2.75 0.79
N VAL A 393 -21.15 3.70 1.21
CA VAL A 393 -22.09 4.42 0.35
C VAL A 393 -21.68 5.87 0.35
N TYR A 394 -21.46 6.41 -0.84
CA TYR A 394 -20.78 7.69 -1.02
C TYR A 394 -21.64 8.58 -1.90
N VAL A 395 -21.73 9.86 -1.56
CA VAL A 395 -22.29 10.90 -2.42
C VAL A 395 -21.36 12.11 -2.47
N SER A 396 -21.20 12.66 -3.65
CA SER A 396 -20.40 13.85 -3.91
C SER A 396 -21.18 14.83 -4.79
N LEU A 397 -21.02 16.11 -4.47
CA LEU A 397 -21.67 17.21 -5.18
C LEU A 397 -20.73 17.74 -6.27
N GLY A 398 -21.21 17.75 -7.51
CA GLY A 398 -20.52 18.30 -8.67
C GLY A 398 -20.69 19.81 -8.78
N GLU A 399 -21.01 20.31 -9.97
CA GLU A 399 -21.35 21.71 -10.20
C GLU A 399 -22.89 21.84 -10.36
N PRO A 400 -23.46 23.03 -10.09
CA PRO A 400 -24.82 23.30 -10.52
C PRO A 400 -24.88 23.24 -12.05
N ILE A 401 -25.95 22.66 -12.59
CA ILE A 401 -26.16 22.56 -14.05
C ILE A 401 -26.34 23.94 -14.66
N ASP A 402 -27.08 24.80 -13.95
CA ASP A 402 -27.22 26.23 -14.25
C ASP A 402 -26.56 27.02 -13.11
N ARG A 403 -25.44 27.68 -13.40
CA ARG A 403 -24.66 28.42 -12.39
C ARG A 403 -25.40 29.62 -11.83
N ASP A 404 -26.38 30.15 -12.54
CA ASP A 404 -27.18 31.29 -12.11
C ASP A 404 -28.36 30.86 -11.21
N LYS A 405 -28.60 29.54 -11.08
CA LYS A 405 -29.67 28.95 -10.27
C LYS A 405 -29.14 27.82 -9.37
N PRO A 406 -28.36 28.16 -8.34
CA PRO A 406 -27.76 27.16 -7.43
C PRO A 406 -28.80 26.36 -6.61
N GLU A 407 -30.06 26.78 -6.56
CA GLU A 407 -31.18 26.03 -6.00
C GLU A 407 -31.78 24.97 -6.94
N GLY A 408 -31.35 24.95 -8.21
CA GLY A 408 -31.87 24.10 -9.27
C GLY A 408 -31.22 22.71 -9.38
N GLU A 409 -30.95 22.27 -10.61
CA GLU A 409 -30.34 20.96 -10.88
C GLU A 409 -28.85 20.97 -10.57
N TRP A 410 -28.35 19.88 -9.95
CA TRP A 410 -26.93 19.68 -9.71
C TRP A 410 -26.43 18.39 -10.33
N ALA A 411 -25.18 18.40 -10.80
CA ALA A 411 -24.46 17.17 -11.07
C ALA A 411 -24.13 16.47 -9.74
N VAL A 412 -24.50 15.22 -9.62
CA VAL A 412 -24.33 14.41 -8.40
C VAL A 412 -23.70 13.08 -8.78
N ARG A 413 -22.71 12.66 -8.00
CA ARG A 413 -22.09 11.35 -8.12
C ARG A 413 -22.40 10.52 -6.90
N VAL A 414 -22.97 9.34 -7.11
CA VAL A 414 -23.30 8.38 -6.04
C VAL A 414 -22.59 7.05 -6.31
N TYR A 415 -22.05 6.46 -5.26
CA TYR A 415 -21.30 5.20 -5.36
C TYR A 415 -21.70 4.22 -4.27
N TYR A 416 -21.64 2.94 -4.62
CA TYR A 416 -21.56 1.81 -3.70
C TYR A 416 -20.19 1.16 -3.85
N LYS A 417 -19.42 1.07 -2.75
CA LYS A 417 -18.03 0.60 -2.77
C LYS A 417 -17.81 -0.53 -1.77
N PRO A 418 -17.84 -1.80 -2.22
CA PRO A 418 -17.70 -2.93 -1.33
C PRO A 418 -16.24 -3.08 -0.85
N PHE A 419 -16.07 -3.30 0.45
CA PHE A 419 -14.78 -3.56 1.14
C PHE A 419 -13.69 -2.50 0.95
N VAL A 420 -14.01 -1.26 0.57
CA VAL A 420 -12.99 -0.21 0.35
C VAL A 420 -12.15 0.05 1.61
N ASP A 421 -12.78 0.02 2.79
CA ASP A 421 -12.10 0.16 4.09
C ASP A 421 -11.02 -0.89 4.36
N TRP A 422 -11.12 -2.07 3.74
CA TRP A 422 -10.14 -3.15 3.92
C TRP A 422 -8.79 -2.81 3.28
N ILE A 423 -8.76 -1.87 2.33
CA ILE A 423 -7.52 -1.34 1.76
C ILE A 423 -6.70 -0.70 2.89
N TRP A 424 -7.28 0.26 3.62
CA TRP A 424 -6.58 0.94 4.71
C TRP A 424 -6.42 0.06 5.94
N GLY A 425 -7.41 -0.79 6.25
CA GLY A 425 -7.31 -1.79 7.31
C GLY A 425 -6.14 -2.77 7.10
N GLY A 426 -5.94 -3.23 5.86
CA GLY A 426 -4.79 -4.05 5.46
C GLY A 426 -3.46 -3.33 5.69
N CYS A 427 -3.36 -2.05 5.34
CA CYS A 427 -2.19 -1.21 5.63
C CYS A 427 -1.94 -1.02 7.13
N GLY A 428 -3.00 -0.86 7.93
CA GLY A 428 -2.91 -0.84 9.39
C GLY A 428 -2.31 -2.14 9.96
N LEU A 429 -2.77 -3.29 9.47
CA LEU A 429 -2.22 -4.60 9.84
C LEU A 429 -0.75 -4.77 9.39
N MET A 430 -0.39 -4.29 8.20
CA MET A 430 1.00 -4.23 7.74
C MET A 430 1.90 -3.47 8.71
N ALA A 431 1.50 -2.24 9.06
CA ALA A 431 2.24 -1.40 10.00
C ALA A 431 2.32 -2.03 11.40
N LEU A 432 1.23 -2.62 11.89
CA LEU A 432 1.20 -3.35 13.16
C LEU A 432 2.17 -4.54 13.15
N GLY A 433 2.20 -5.31 12.06
CA GLY A 433 3.15 -6.41 11.90
C GLY A 433 4.61 -5.93 11.92
N GLY A 434 4.90 -4.80 11.27
CA GLY A 434 6.20 -4.12 11.33
C GLY A 434 6.58 -3.71 12.76
N LEU A 435 5.65 -3.10 13.49
CA LEU A 435 5.81 -2.70 14.89
C LEU A 435 6.09 -3.91 15.80
N LEU A 436 5.32 -4.99 15.68
CA LEU A 436 5.54 -6.22 16.43
C LEU A 436 6.94 -6.80 16.16
N ALA A 437 7.37 -6.82 14.91
CA ALA A 437 8.70 -7.32 14.54
C ALA A 437 9.84 -6.43 15.06
N MET A 438 9.61 -5.12 15.14
CA MET A 438 10.56 -4.16 15.72
C MET A 438 10.70 -4.34 17.24
N LEU A 439 9.60 -4.62 17.94
CA LEU A 439 9.55 -4.80 19.41
C LEU A 439 9.99 -6.19 19.92
N ASP A 440 10.63 -7.00 19.05
CA ASP A 440 11.11 -8.33 19.40
C ASP A 440 12.23 -8.28 20.46
N ARG A 441 12.18 -9.20 21.43
CA ARG A 441 13.14 -9.28 22.55
C ARG A 441 14.58 -9.41 22.09
N ARG A 442 14.83 -9.99 20.91
CA ARG A 442 16.18 -10.19 20.34
C ARG A 442 16.97 -8.90 20.13
N TYR A 443 16.28 -7.74 20.06
CA TYR A 443 16.92 -6.43 19.94
C TYR A 443 17.15 -5.75 21.30
N ARG A 444 16.40 -6.13 22.35
CA ARG A 444 16.52 -5.54 23.71
C ARG A 444 17.62 -6.18 24.56
N VAL A 445 17.84 -7.49 24.46
CA VAL A 445 18.78 -8.23 25.32
C VAL A 445 20.23 -7.77 25.15
N LYS A 446 20.62 -7.30 23.96
CA LYS A 446 21.98 -6.79 23.70
C LYS A 446 22.19 -5.30 23.96
N ALA A 447 21.13 -4.48 24.01
CA ALA A 447 21.25 -3.10 24.49
C ALA A 447 21.73 -3.12 25.95
N ARG A 448 21.07 -3.93 26.80
CA ARG A 448 21.50 -4.16 28.18
C ARG A 448 22.89 -4.79 28.31
N ALA A 449 23.26 -5.71 27.41
CA ALA A 449 24.61 -6.30 27.42
C ALA A 449 25.70 -5.30 26.96
N ARG A 450 25.34 -4.26 26.19
CA ARG A 450 26.24 -3.15 25.84
C ARG A 450 26.35 -2.14 26.98
N ASP A 451 25.25 -1.85 27.66
CA ASP A 451 25.20 -0.93 28.79
C ASP A 451 25.91 -1.51 30.04
N ASN A 452 26.02 -2.84 30.14
CA ASN A 452 26.73 -3.54 31.21
C ASN A 452 28.22 -3.82 30.91
N LEU A 453 28.79 -3.30 29.83
CA LEU A 453 30.24 -3.34 29.64
C LEU A 453 30.87 -2.20 30.46
N PRO A 454 31.80 -2.48 31.39
CA PRO A 454 32.52 -1.44 32.10
C PRO A 454 33.18 -0.49 31.09
N ALA A 455 33.02 0.81 31.29
CA ALA A 455 33.72 1.84 30.51
C ALA A 455 35.23 1.75 30.80
N GLY A 456 35.95 0.83 30.15
CA GLY A 456 37.35 0.60 30.50
C GLY A 456 38.14 -0.45 29.73
N THR A 457 37.59 -1.13 28.72
CA THR A 457 38.37 -2.10 27.93
C THR A 457 38.10 -1.97 26.43
N GLN A 458 38.63 -0.89 25.86
CA GLN A 458 38.96 -0.82 24.43
C GLN A 458 40.37 -0.27 24.26
N GLN A 459 41.39 -1.06 24.61
CA GLN A 459 42.73 -0.95 24.05
C GLN A 459 43.36 -2.36 24.03
N ALA A 460 43.37 -2.97 22.83
CA ALA A 460 44.36 -3.91 22.27
C ALA A 460 43.83 -4.41 20.93
#